data_AF-A0A7V7T2M0-F1
#
_entry.id   AF-A0A7V7T2M0-F1
#
_cell.length_a   1.000
_cell.length_b   1.000
_cell.length_c   1.000
_cell.angle_alpha   90.00
_cell.angle_beta   90.00
_cell.angle_gamma   90.00
#
_symmetry.space_group_name_H-M   'P 1'
#
loop_
_entity.id
_entity.type
_entity.pdbx_description
1 polymer ?
#
loop_
_entity_poly.entity_id
_entity_poly.type
_entity_poly.pdbx_seq_one_letter_code
_entity_poly.pdbx_strand_id
1 'polypeptide(L)'
;MSTLHQYRWFNLDHCKQRLDLIEAEDTLLIYGEFTAQDQQQFIAATELLDIQCHWLNESPQSSPGITNINYQQWLTLIAEHDKTHTWK
;
A
#
# COMPACT_ATOMS: atom_id res chain seq x y z
N MET A 1 -11.19 12.82 6.41
CA MET A 1 -10.20 12.59 7.51
C MET A 1 -9.37 11.44 6.99
N SER A 2 -8.10 11.66 6.65
CA SER A 2 -7.34 10.65 5.93
C SER A 2 -6.90 9.51 6.85
N THR A 3 -7.06 8.28 6.38
CA THR A 3 -6.64 7.07 7.09
C THR A 3 -5.45 6.43 6.38
N LEU A 4 -4.43 6.06 7.14
CA LEU A 4 -3.34 5.22 6.65
C LEU A 4 -3.70 3.74 6.85
N HIS A 5 -3.87 3.01 5.76
CA HIS A 5 -4.09 1.57 5.73
C HIS A 5 -2.75 0.86 5.57
N GLN A 6 -2.34 0.10 6.57
CA GLN A 6 -1.10 -0.67 6.57
C GLN A 6 -1.42 -2.13 6.33
N TYR A 7 -1.01 -2.68 5.20
CA TYR A 7 -1.26 -4.06 4.83
C TYR A 7 0.04 -4.85 4.80
N ARG A 8 0.14 -5.87 5.66
CA ARG A 8 1.20 -6.86 5.53
C ARG A 8 0.90 -7.75 4.32
N TRP A 9 1.81 -7.79 3.36
CA TRP A 9 1.64 -8.64 2.19
C TRP A 9 1.51 -10.12 2.59
N PHE A 10 0.49 -10.77 2.04
CA PHE A 10 0.24 -12.20 2.19
C PHE A 10 -0.06 -12.81 0.82
N ASN A 11 -1.13 -12.36 0.16
CA ASN A 11 -1.42 -12.60 -1.25
C ASN A 11 -2.38 -11.54 -1.79
N LEU A 12 -2.59 -11.55 -3.11
CA LEU A 12 -3.46 -10.61 -3.82
C LEU A 12 -4.94 -10.73 -3.42
N ASP A 13 -5.47 -11.94 -3.32
CA ASP A 13 -6.90 -12.16 -3.05
C ASP A 13 -7.32 -11.59 -1.69
N HIS A 14 -6.45 -11.76 -0.70
CA HIS A 14 -6.64 -11.22 0.64
C HIS A 14 -6.51 -9.70 0.67
N CYS A 15 -5.62 -9.15 -0.17
CA CYS A 15 -5.46 -7.70 -0.31
C CYS A 15 -6.71 -7.06 -0.93
N LYS A 16 -7.26 -7.66 -2.00
CA LYS A 16 -8.46 -7.17 -2.70
C LYS A 16 -9.66 -6.97 -1.78
N GLN A 17 -9.90 -7.91 -0.87
CA GLN A 17 -10.99 -7.81 0.11
C GLN A 17 -10.86 -6.59 1.04
N ARG A 18 -9.65 -6.03 1.19
CA ARG A 18 -9.38 -4.84 1.99
C ARG A 18 -9.40 -3.56 1.16
N LEU A 19 -9.06 -3.64 -0.13
CA LEU A 19 -9.09 -2.49 -1.04
C LEU A 19 -10.49 -1.87 -1.13
N ASP A 20 -11.55 -2.69 -1.07
CA ASP A 20 -12.95 -2.23 -1.07
C ASP A 20 -13.31 -1.35 0.16
N LEU A 21 -12.47 -1.34 1.19
CA LEU A 21 -12.66 -0.55 2.43
C LEU A 21 -11.82 0.72 2.45
N ILE A 22 -11.08 1.02 1.38
CA ILE A 22 -10.18 2.17 1.27
C ILE A 22 -10.87 3.23 0.42
N GLU A 23 -11.01 4.43 0.96
CA GLU A 23 -11.59 5.56 0.24
C GLU A 23 -10.50 6.29 -0.59
N ALA A 24 -10.90 7.11 -1.55
CA ALA A 24 -9.96 7.81 -2.43
C ALA A 24 -9.02 8.79 -1.68
N GLU A 25 -9.45 9.29 -0.52
CA GLU A 25 -8.67 10.17 0.36
C GLU A 25 -7.72 9.42 1.31
N ASP A 26 -7.80 8.10 1.34
CA ASP A 26 -6.96 7.26 2.18
C ASP A 26 -5.65 6.87 1.47
N THR A 27 -4.67 6.51 2.30
CA THR A 27 -3.37 6.05 1.82
C THR A 27 -3.19 4.58 2.16
N LEU A 28 -2.75 3.77 1.19
CA LEU A 28 -2.37 2.39 1.37
C LEU A 28 -0.84 2.26 1.46
N LEU A 29 -0.35 1.63 2.51
CA LEU A 29 1.02 1.19 2.66
C LEU A 29 1.08 -0.34 2.69
N ILE A 30 1.89 -0.93 1.83
CA ILE A 30 2.15 -2.37 1.81
C ILE A 30 3.55 -2.65 2.31
N TYR A 31 3.68 -3.62 3.21
CA TYR A 31 4.96 -4.04 3.77
C TYR A 31 5.06 -5.56 3.90
N GLY A 32 6.27 -6.09 3.98
CA GLY A 32 6.52 -7.53 4.10
C GLY A 32 7.33 -8.07 2.92
N GLU A 33 7.35 -9.39 2.78
CA GLU A 33 8.04 -10.06 1.67
C GLU A 33 7.09 -10.16 0.48
N PHE A 34 7.55 -9.72 -0.68
CA PHE A 34 6.81 -9.80 -1.95
C PHE A 34 7.77 -10.23 -3.06
N THR A 35 7.25 -11.00 -4.00
CA THR A 35 7.97 -11.35 -5.24
C THR A 35 7.73 -10.28 -6.32
N ALA A 36 8.57 -10.25 -7.35
CA ALA A 36 8.32 -9.39 -8.52
C ALA A 36 6.98 -9.73 -9.21
N GLN A 37 6.57 -11.01 -9.17
CA GLN A 37 5.28 -11.44 -9.71
C GLN A 37 4.10 -10.88 -8.90
N ASP A 38 4.19 -10.92 -7.57
CA ASP A 38 3.16 -10.36 -6.68
C ASP A 38 2.93 -8.87 -6.95
N GLN A 39 4.02 -8.12 -7.14
CA GLN A 39 3.96 -6.70 -7.45
C GLN A 39 3.26 -6.44 -8.78
N GLN A 40 3.63 -7.16 -9.85
CA GLN A 40 2.97 -7.02 -11.15
C GLN A 40 1.48 -7.30 -11.07
N GLN A 41 1.11 -8.36 -10.35
CA GLN A 41 -0.29 -8.71 -10.13
C GLN A 41 -1.05 -7.66 -9.31
N PHE A 42 -0.38 -7.07 -8.32
CA PHE A 42 -0.95 -5.99 -7.51
C PHE A 42 -1.17 -4.72 -8.34
N ILE A 43 -0.15 -4.24 -9.06
CA ILE A 43 -0.26 -3.04 -9.93
C ILE A 43 -1.42 -3.20 -10.91
N ALA A 44 -1.51 -4.35 -11.58
CA ALA A 44 -2.58 -4.61 -12.54
C ALA A 44 -3.98 -4.61 -11.89
N ALA A 45 -4.07 -4.99 -10.61
CA ALA A 45 -5.33 -4.94 -9.86
C ALA A 45 -5.66 -3.54 -9.34
N THR A 46 -4.66 -2.68 -9.14
CA THR A 46 -4.84 -1.34 -8.56
C THR A 46 -4.71 -0.19 -9.56
N GLU A 47 -4.43 -0.46 -10.83
CA GLU A 47 -4.27 0.55 -11.89
C GLU A 47 -5.49 1.47 -12.05
N LEU A 48 -6.67 0.97 -11.66
CA LEU A 48 -7.94 1.71 -11.73
C LEU A 48 -8.37 2.33 -10.40
N LEU A 49 -7.61 2.10 -9.32
CA LEU A 49 -7.93 2.65 -8.02
C LEU A 49 -7.30 4.04 -7.88
N ASP A 50 -8.14 5.03 -7.60
CA ASP A 50 -7.72 6.39 -7.30
C ASP A 50 -7.30 6.51 -5.82
N ILE A 51 -6.32 5.69 -5.42
CA ILE A 51 -5.78 5.67 -4.06
C ILE A 51 -4.28 5.88 -4.08
N GLN A 52 -3.77 6.59 -3.06
CA GLN A 52 -2.34 6.77 -2.90
C GLN A 52 -1.73 5.48 -2.33
N CYS A 53 -0.82 4.84 -3.06
CA CYS A 53 -0.20 3.59 -2.65
C CYS A 53 1.32 3.71 -2.46
N HIS A 54 1.81 3.10 -1.37
CA HIS A 54 3.22 3.05 -1.00
C HIS A 54 3.71 1.63 -0.73
N TRP A 55 4.98 1.39 -1.03
CA TRP A 55 5.69 0.15 -0.67
C TRP A 55 6.79 0.44 0.33
N LEU A 56 6.78 -0.27 1.45
CA LEU A 56 7.82 -0.16 2.47
C LEU A 56 9.04 -1.02 2.09
N ASN A 57 10.20 -0.36 2.05
CA ASN A 57 11.49 -0.85 1.57
C ASN A 57 11.54 -0.99 0.05
N GLU A 58 12.70 -0.69 -0.51
CA GLU A 58 12.93 -0.64 -1.96
C GLU A 58 12.40 -1.91 -2.63
N SER A 59 11.30 -1.76 -3.38
CA SER A 59 10.97 -2.73 -4.40
C SER A 59 12.08 -2.70 -5.45
N PRO A 60 12.54 -3.86 -5.96
CA PRO A 60 13.50 -3.90 -7.06
C PRO A 60 12.98 -3.24 -8.35
N GLN A 61 11.69 -2.92 -8.43
CA GLN A 61 11.09 -2.22 -9.56
C GLN A 61 10.26 -1.02 -9.10
N SER A 62 10.53 0.14 -9.66
CA SER A 62 9.65 1.30 -9.58
C SER A 62 8.39 1.01 -10.41
N SER A 63 7.23 1.15 -9.80
CA SER A 63 5.95 0.87 -10.44
C SER A 63 5.18 2.17 -10.67
N PRO A 64 4.55 2.35 -11.85
CA PRO A 64 3.69 3.50 -12.07
C PRO A 64 2.55 3.50 -11.04
N GLY A 65 2.33 4.64 -10.38
CA GLY A 65 1.26 4.79 -9.38
C GLY A 65 1.57 4.25 -7.98
N ILE A 66 2.74 3.62 -7.75
CA ILE A 66 3.13 3.16 -6.41
C ILE A 66 4.48 3.75 -6.02
N THR A 67 4.51 4.43 -4.87
CA THR A 67 5.72 5.10 -4.38
C THR A 67 6.49 4.20 -3.41
N ASN A 68 7.72 3.86 -3.75
CA ASN A 68 8.63 3.19 -2.81
C ASN A 68 9.05 4.16 -1.71
N ILE A 69 8.95 3.71 -0.45
CA ILE A 69 9.31 4.49 0.72
C ILE A 69 10.20 3.68 1.67
N ASN A 70 11.03 4.39 2.44
CA ASN A 70 11.81 3.80 3.52
C ASN A 70 11.10 3.93 4.88
N TYR A 71 11.70 3.36 5.92
CA TYR A 71 11.17 3.41 7.29
C TYR A 71 10.95 4.84 7.81
N GLN A 72 11.82 5.80 7.47
CA GLN A 72 11.67 7.17 7.93
C GLN A 72 10.44 7.83 7.28
N GLN A 73 10.25 7.64 5.98
CA GLN A 73 9.08 8.13 5.24
C GLN A 73 7.79 7.46 5.72
N TRP A 74 7.84 6.17 6.10
CA TRP A 74 6.71 5.51 6.73
C TRP A 74 6.30 6.15 8.05
N LEU A 75 7.27 6.47 8.92
CA LEU A 75 6.98 7.19 10.17
C LEU A 75 6.33 8.56 9.89
N THR A 76 6.77 9.26 8.84
CA THR A 76 6.15 10.50 8.40
C THR A 76 4.70 10.28 7.97
N LEU A 77 4.41 9.25 7.16
CA LEU A 77 3.03 8.94 6.75
C LEU A 77 2.12 8.67 7.96
N ILE A 78 2.59 7.95 8.97
CA ILE A 78 1.81 7.72 10.19
C ILE A 78 1.45 9.04 10.87
N ALA A 79 2.38 10.00 10.92
CA ALA A 79 2.17 11.30 11.55
C ALA A 79 1.26 12.25 10.73
N GLU A 80 1.17 12.06 9.41
CA GLU A 80 0.38 12.89 8.50
C GLU A 80 -1.10 12.48 8.41
N HIS A 81 -1.46 11.29 8.90
CA HIS A 81 -2.82 10.77 8.84
C HIS A 81 -3.51 10.85 10.21
N ASP A 82 -4.81 11.14 10.20
CA ASP A 82 -5.61 11.24 11.43
C ASP A 82 -5.77 9.87 12.11
N LYS A 83 -5.75 8.80 11.31
CA LYS A 83 -5.99 7.43 11.74
C LYS A 83 -5.03 6.47 11.05
N THR A 84 -4.79 5.33 11.70
CA THR A 84 -4.02 4.24 11.12
C THR A 84 -4.72 2.91 11.38
N HIS A 85 -4.96 2.15 10.31
CA HIS A 85 -5.51 0.80 10.37
C HIS A 85 -4.49 -0.21 9.88
N THR A 86 -4.26 -1.27 10.66
CA THR A 86 -3.28 -2.31 10.32
C THR A 86 -3.98 -3.63 10.09
N TRP A 87 -3.77 -4.19 8.90
CA TRP A 87 -4.32 -5.46 8.45
C TRP A 87 -3.23 -6.54 8.57
N LYS A 88 -3.62 -7.68 9.15
CA LYS A 88 -2.76 -8.88 9.25
C LYS A 88 -3.21 -9.93 8.25
#